data_AF-A0A0R3DZG3-F1
#
_entry.id   AF-A0A0R3DZG3-F1
#
_cell.length_a   1.000
_cell.length_b   1.000
_cell.length_c   1.000
_cell.angle_alpha   90.00
_cell.angle_beta   90.00
_cell.angle_gamma   90.00
#
_symmetry.space_group_name_H-M   'P 1'
#
loop_
_entity.id
_entity.type
_entity.pdbx_description
1 polymer ?
#
loop_
_entity_poly.entity_id
_entity_poly.type
_entity_poly.pdbx_seq_one_letter_code
_entity_poly.pdbx_strand_id
1 'polypeptide(L)'
;MTGAPALTIAALAKHRSIQLFAYSRDQVRGAFACYGCSNKQSLAELIARHIPAFAQYVPSPRKPWISEDRRMGLFDAAALVFFRSIEDEIG
;
A
#
# COMPACT_ATOMS: atom_id res chain seq x y z
N MET A 1 -29.92 -18.16 -13.19
CA MET A 1 -29.47 -16.75 -13.11
C MET A 1 -28.05 -16.75 -12.53
N THR A 2 -27.04 -16.98 -13.37
CA THR A 2 -25.64 -16.99 -12.96
C THR A 2 -25.15 -15.54 -12.98
N GLY A 3 -25.00 -14.93 -11.81
CA GLY A 3 -24.38 -13.62 -11.69
C GLY A 3 -22.96 -13.67 -12.28
N ALA A 4 -22.59 -12.67 -13.07
CA ALA A 4 -21.24 -12.54 -13.61
C ALA A 4 -20.22 -12.73 -12.45
N PRO A 5 -19.17 -13.54 -12.61
CA PRO A 5 -18.15 -13.65 -11.58
C PRO A 5 -17.60 -12.25 -11.33
N ALA A 6 -17.67 -11.78 -10.09
CA ALA A 6 -17.08 -10.51 -9.71
C ALA A 6 -15.63 -10.52 -10.19
N LEU A 7 -15.31 -9.68 -11.17
CA LEU A 7 -13.97 -9.56 -11.75
C LEU A 7 -13.05 -9.03 -10.64
N THR A 8 -12.44 -9.94 -9.90
CA THR A 8 -11.46 -9.56 -8.89
C THR A 8 -10.21 -9.04 -9.62
N ILE A 9 -9.52 -8.08 -9.00
CA ILE A 9 -8.24 -7.57 -9.53
C ILE A 9 -7.26 -8.73 -9.76
N ALA A 10 -7.29 -9.75 -8.89
CA ALA A 10 -6.51 -10.97 -9.02
C ALA A 10 -6.85 -11.78 -10.29
N ALA A 11 -8.14 -11.98 -10.58
CA ALA A 11 -8.56 -12.69 -11.79
C ALA A 11 -8.15 -11.94 -13.06
N LEU A 12 -8.28 -10.61 -13.06
CA LEU A 12 -7.87 -9.76 -14.17
C LEU A 12 -6.34 -9.79 -14.37
N ALA A 13 -5.56 -9.74 -13.29
CA ALA A 13 -4.10 -9.85 -13.35
C ALA A 13 -3.66 -11.18 -13.95
N LYS A 14 -4.26 -12.29 -13.48
CA LYS A 14 -4.00 -13.64 -14.01
C LYS A 14 -4.33 -13.74 -15.50
N HIS A 15 -5.47 -13.19 -15.94
CA HIS A 15 -5.85 -13.17 -17.36
C HIS A 15 -4.86 -12.38 -18.23
N ARG A 16 -4.23 -11.35 -17.66
CA ARG A 16 -3.22 -10.53 -18.35
C ARG A 16 -1.79 -11.04 -18.18
N SER A 17 -1.61 -12.23 -17.59
CA SER A 17 -0.30 -12.79 -17.26
C SER A 17 0.61 -11.85 -16.44
N ILE A 18 -0.02 -11.02 -15.60
CA ILE A 18 0.68 -10.15 -14.64
C ILE A 18 0.93 -10.97 -13.37
N GLN A 19 2.18 -11.03 -12.90
CA GLN A 19 2.49 -11.67 -11.63
C GLN A 19 1.73 -10.99 -10.48
N LEU A 20 1.11 -11.82 -9.64
CA LEU A 20 0.30 -11.35 -8.52
C LEU A 20 0.98 -11.76 -7.21
N PHE A 21 1.28 -10.76 -6.39
CA PHE A 21 1.71 -10.93 -5.02
C PHE A 21 0.62 -10.40 -4.09
N ALA A 22 0.28 -11.19 -3.07
CA ALA A 22 -0.72 -10.83 -2.08
C ALA A 22 -0.07 -10.84 -0.70
N TYR A 23 -0.15 -9.71 -0.01
CA TYR A 23 0.43 -9.53 1.32
C TYR A 23 -0.68 -9.29 2.34
N SER A 24 -0.56 -9.91 3.51
CA SER A 24 -1.44 -9.60 4.63
C SER A 24 -1.09 -8.23 5.20
N ARG A 25 -2.05 -7.60 5.89
CA ARG A 25 -1.79 -6.32 6.58
C ARG A 25 -0.68 -6.42 7.61
N ASP A 26 -0.55 -7.56 8.26
CA ASP A 26 0.46 -7.78 9.29
C ASP A 26 1.85 -7.97 8.70
N GLN A 27 1.97 -8.61 7.53
CA GLN A 27 3.23 -8.69 6.78
C GLN A 27 3.73 -7.29 6.41
N VAL A 28 2.84 -6.47 5.83
CA VAL A 28 3.17 -5.08 5.48
C VAL A 28 3.58 -4.29 6.72
N ARG A 29 2.77 -4.32 7.78
CA ARG A 29 3.08 -3.59 9.04
C ARG A 29 4.39 -4.06 9.69
N GLY A 30 4.63 -5.37 9.72
CA GLY A 30 5.86 -5.95 10.26
C GLY A 30 7.10 -5.46 9.50
N ALA A 31 7.01 -5.39 8.18
CA ALA A 31 8.10 -4.87 7.34
C ALA A 31 8.40 -3.39 7.61
N PHE A 32 7.37 -2.58 7.89
CA PHE A 32 7.53 -1.16 8.19
C PHE A 32 7.83 -0.87 9.67
N ALA A 33 7.76 -1.88 10.55
CA ALA A 33 8.06 -1.72 11.96
C ALA A 33 9.54 -1.34 12.21
N CYS A 34 10.47 -1.86 11.39
CA CYS A 34 11.89 -1.49 11.49
C CYS A 34 12.16 -0.02 11.15
N TYR A 35 11.27 0.61 10.38
CA TYR A 35 11.30 2.04 10.07
C TYR A 35 10.51 2.90 11.07
N GLY A 36 10.08 2.32 12.21
CA GLY A 36 9.33 3.03 13.25
C GLY A 36 7.90 3.41 12.85
N CYS A 37 7.37 2.83 11.77
CA CYS A 37 6.02 3.15 11.29
C CYS A 37 4.97 2.28 12.00
N SER A 38 4.34 2.84 13.02
CA SER A 38 3.29 2.17 13.81
C SER A 38 1.88 2.37 13.25
N ASN A 39 1.70 3.34 12.33
CA ASN A 39 0.41 3.67 11.76
C ASN A 39 0.51 4.18 10.30
N LYS A 40 -0.65 4.26 9.63
CA LYS A 40 -0.75 4.71 8.23
C LYS A 40 -0.20 6.11 7.98
N GLN A 41 -0.29 7.01 8.98
CA GLN A 41 0.25 8.37 8.83
C GLN A 41 1.78 8.36 8.81
N SER A 42 2.42 7.66 9.76
CA SER A 42 3.88 7.50 9.75
C SER A 42 4.38 6.84 8.46
N LEU A 43 3.62 5.88 7.91
CA LEU A 43 3.94 5.25 6.63
C LEU A 43 3.87 6.25 5.46
N ALA A 44 2.81 7.07 5.41
CA ALA A 44 2.66 8.08 4.36
C ALA A 44 3.80 9.11 4.40
N GLU A 45 4.17 9.56 5.60
CA GLU A 45 5.32 10.45 5.80
C GLU A 45 6.64 9.81 5.39
N LEU A 46 6.88 8.54 5.76
CA LEU A 46 8.07 7.80 5.38
C LEU A 46 8.20 7.74 3.85
N ILE A 47 7.14 7.31 3.17
CA ILE A 47 7.12 7.21 1.71
C ILE A 47 7.35 8.59 1.07
N ALA A 48 6.75 9.66 1.61
CA ALA A 48 6.98 11.01 1.10
C ALA A 48 8.43 11.50 1.29
N ARG A 49 9.15 11.02 2.31
CA ARG A 49 10.58 11.31 2.49
C ARG A 49 11.44 10.59 1.45
N HIS A 50 11.10 9.34 1.12
CA HIS A 50 11.82 8.57 0.10
C HIS A 50 11.45 8.95 -1.33
N ILE A 51 10.20 9.40 -1.56
CA ILE A 51 9.67 9.80 -2.85
C ILE A 51 9.10 11.22 -2.71
N PRO A 52 9.92 12.27 -2.92
CA PRO A 52 9.50 13.67 -2.69
C PRO A 52 8.25 14.09 -3.48
N ALA A 53 7.99 13.47 -4.63
CA ALA A 53 6.78 13.70 -5.43
C ALA A 53 5.48 13.42 -4.65
N PHE A 54 5.53 12.57 -3.62
CA PHE A 54 4.39 12.20 -2.80
C PHE A 54 4.12 13.18 -1.65
N ALA A 55 5.06 14.09 -1.34
CA ALA A 55 4.94 15.02 -0.22
C ALA A 55 3.68 15.88 -0.27
N GLN A 56 3.31 16.37 -1.47
CA GLN A 56 2.10 17.17 -1.67
C GLN A 56 0.78 16.39 -1.47
N TYR A 57 0.85 15.06 -1.50
CA TYR A 57 -0.32 14.19 -1.39
C TYR A 57 -0.51 13.64 0.01
N VAL A 58 0.44 13.86 0.93
CA VAL A 58 0.35 13.39 2.32
C VAL A 58 -0.92 13.96 2.95
N PRO A 59 -1.88 13.10 3.36
CA PRO A 59 -3.11 13.58 3.98
C PRO A 59 -2.82 14.13 5.37
N SER A 60 -3.53 15.19 5.77
CA SER A 60 -3.35 15.77 7.10
C SER A 60 -3.61 14.73 8.21
N PRO A 61 -2.92 14.85 9.38
CA PRO A 61 -3.12 13.94 10.50
C PRO A 61 -4.60 13.76 10.85
N ARG A 62 -5.02 12.50 10.96
CA ARG A 62 -6.42 12.14 11.12
C ARG A 62 -6.84 12.25 12.58
N LYS A 63 -7.96 12.92 12.85
CA LYS A 63 -8.64 12.84 14.16
C LYS A 63 -9.56 11.60 14.19
N PRO A 64 -9.81 10.99 15.36
CA PRO A 64 -10.59 9.73 15.45
C PRO A 64 -11.97 9.76 14.80
N TRP A 65 -12.63 10.92 14.75
CA TRP A 65 -13.97 11.11 14.17
C TRP A 65 -13.98 11.54 12.69
N ILE A 66 -12.83 11.73 12.07
CA ILE A 66 -12.71 12.02 10.64
C ILE A 66 -12.56 10.68 9.90
N SER A 67 -13.15 10.51 8.74
CA SER A 67 -12.94 9.32 7.88
C SER A 67 -11.53 9.29 7.28
N GLU A 68 -11.10 8.16 6.71
CA GLU A 68 -9.80 8.09 6.03
C GLU A 68 -9.81 8.94 4.77
N ASP A 69 -8.75 9.73 4.54
CA ASP A 69 -8.59 10.46 3.29
C ASP A 69 -8.34 9.48 2.14
N ARG A 70 -9.02 9.69 1.00
CA ARG A 70 -8.86 8.84 -0.20
C ARG A 70 -7.41 8.78 -0.68
N ARG A 71 -6.62 9.82 -0.45
CA ARG A 71 -5.18 9.89 -0.79
C ARG A 71 -4.36 8.82 -0.07
N MET A 72 -4.83 8.32 1.07
CA MET A 72 -4.13 7.26 1.81
C MET A 72 -3.98 5.97 0.98
N GLY A 73 -4.92 5.69 0.07
CA GLY A 73 -4.82 4.55 -0.85
C GLY A 73 -3.60 4.62 -1.78
N LEU A 74 -3.11 5.82 -2.09
CA LEU A 74 -1.88 6.01 -2.89
C LEU A 74 -0.65 5.55 -2.10
N PHE A 75 -0.60 5.86 -0.81
CA PHE A 75 0.49 5.46 0.08
C PHE A 75 0.44 3.97 0.42
N ASP A 76 -0.76 3.40 0.61
CA ASP A 76 -0.92 1.95 0.77
C ASP A 76 -0.36 1.20 -0.47
N ALA A 77 -0.64 1.68 -1.69
CA ALA A 77 -0.10 1.09 -2.91
C ALA A 77 1.42 1.27 -3.03
N ALA A 78 1.94 2.47 -2.75
CA ALA A 78 3.38 2.72 -2.79
C ALA A 78 4.17 1.90 -1.76
N ALA A 79 3.59 1.65 -0.59
CA ALA A 79 4.17 0.79 0.43
C ALA A 79 4.39 -0.64 -0.08
N LEU A 80 3.44 -1.19 -0.85
CA LEU A 80 3.56 -2.53 -1.43
C LEU A 80 4.67 -2.61 -2.49
N VAL A 81 4.80 -1.57 -3.32
CA VAL A 81 5.86 -1.51 -4.34
C VAL A 81 7.23 -1.39 -3.65
N PHE A 82 7.35 -0.50 -2.66
CA PHE A 82 8.58 -0.32 -1.90
C PHE A 82 9.00 -1.60 -1.17
N PHE A 83 8.04 -2.31 -0.55
CA PHE A 83 8.30 -3.60 0.08
C PHE A 83 8.85 -4.62 -0.93
N ARG A 84 8.25 -4.70 -2.12
CA ARG A 84 8.73 -5.61 -3.16
C ARG A 84 10.14 -5.29 -3.62
N SER A 85 10.45 -4.00 -3.83
CA SER A 85 11.81 -3.58 -4.22
C SER A 85 12.86 -3.96 -3.18
N ILE A 86 12.51 -3.93 -1.88
CA ILE A 86 13.42 -4.40 -0.81
C ILE A 86 13.61 -5.92 -0.90
N GLU A 87 12.56 -6.71 -1.13
CA GLU A 87 12.69 -8.17 -1.27
C GLU A 87 13.59 -8.57 -2.45
N ASP A 88 13.53 -7.83 -3.57
CA ASP A 88 14.33 -8.12 -4.77
C ASP A 88 15.83 -7.74 -4.63
N GLU A 89 16.24 -6.92 -3.65
CA GLU A 89 17.67 -6.59 -3.39
C GLU A 89 18.37 -7.59 -2.44
N ILE A 90 17.60 -8.44 -1.75
CA ILE A 90 18.12 -9.41 -0.76
C ILE A 90 18.03 -10.85 -1.29
N GLY A 91 17.49 -11.05 -2.50
CA GLY A 91 17.40 -12.34 -3.21
C GLY A 91 18.37 -12.44 -4.38
#